data_AF-A0A0M0J9M5-F1
#
_entry.id   AF-A0A0M0J9M5-F1
#
_cell.length_a   1.000
_cell.length_b   1.000
_cell.length_c   1.000
_cell.angle_alpha   90.00
_cell.angle_beta   90.00
_cell.angle_gamma   90.00
#
_symmetry.space_group_name_H-M   'P 1'
#
loop_
_entity.id
_entity.type
_entity.pdbx_description
1 polymer ?
#
loop_
_entity_poly.entity_id
_entity_poly.type
_entity_poly.pdbx_seq_one_letter_code
_entity_poly.pdbx_strand_id
1 'polypeptide(L)'
;RRKAEEEERERRKQVQKARSLSFERKRRKKQEEEERKVRDEVAAREGLAQPGASQLKSPELKSPELKSLERKSPELIQQHSREMVVDWPAARGDTEHQISPGWDWGFLNDKYDFVIDVSTGQKILVDKTTPKYKLDASGNIFKGPPITDTQTKEWTTAGWVGSLDFASLVVAALEPAVPAGCKALEYFRETASRDELDSRLRAAQLAGFSDLVWAAVERLRTERTAAEVQEKFLTDGMGLLEYSDLSTFFGGLEAKVGAPNPKIVDAMAAEHTERDDSNVELVSSNHHIKTTSAIEWRFVVEPDRPPPEGWPAEAKLLAAKFRAPMPIADMELRLTERNARLRKIKEPSLILAEGFGARLYTGPLFTKYNGVLRGIDSSVPFLRAQFEILCLGNKYTTTLHAINSAIVKLSKLTAATKVYRGLSGMGLPDAFWRANEFGVRGGIEAAFMSTTTDRKVAMDYASSSGAAGSGIVFEVLQGMINRGADITFLSMYPHEQEVLFAPLTGLEVHSMRVEDAVLVVSVGLSINLTALTIEQVIGKRRKLLGDMAAGVCLEVRGKLGSAIGPLSATLLDRELQAVALKESPDYYNEDTNFKKAVDGVLAAKQVALSGGGERLAL
;
A
#
# COMPACT_ATOMS: atom_id res chain seq x y z
N ARG A 1 22.05 39.44 33.67
CA ARG A 1 21.86 38.82 32.33
C ARG A 1 21.28 37.41 32.45
N ARG A 2 22.04 36.42 32.96
CA ARG A 2 21.56 35.04 33.16
C ARG A 2 20.27 34.89 33.98
N LYS A 3 20.09 35.69 35.05
CA LYS A 3 18.86 35.72 35.86
C LYS A 3 17.65 36.31 35.11
N ALA A 4 17.88 37.29 34.23
CA ALA A 4 16.84 37.90 33.41
C ALA A 4 16.42 36.95 32.25
N GLU A 5 17.37 36.22 31.67
CA GLU A 5 17.11 35.17 30.67
C GLU A 5 16.31 34.00 31.27
N GLU A 6 16.57 33.66 32.53
CA GLU A 6 15.85 32.61 33.25
C GLU A 6 14.41 33.04 33.61
N GLU A 7 14.21 34.28 34.06
CA GLU A 7 12.88 34.87 34.28
C GLU A 7 12.08 34.96 32.98
N GLU A 8 12.71 35.35 31.86
CA GLU A 8 12.02 35.42 30.58
C GLU A 8 11.67 34.01 30.04
N ARG A 9 12.53 33.02 30.27
CA ARG A 9 12.26 31.62 29.92
C ARG A 9 11.07 31.06 30.73
N GLU A 10 10.99 31.35 32.02
CA GLU A 10 9.84 30.96 32.84
C GLU A 10 8.55 31.67 32.43
N ARG A 11 8.64 32.97 32.08
CA ARG A 11 7.49 33.73 31.57
C ARG A 11 6.98 33.17 30.24
N ARG A 12 7.87 32.74 29.35
CA ARG A 12 7.52 32.06 28.09
C ARG A 12 6.85 30.70 28.34
N LYS A 13 7.35 29.90 29.28
CA LYS A 13 6.70 28.62 29.67
C LYS A 13 5.30 28.83 30.23
N GLN A 14 5.09 29.85 31.07
CA GLN A 14 3.77 30.17 31.62
C GLN A 14 2.78 30.62 30.54
N VAL A 15 3.21 31.46 29.59
CA VAL A 15 2.37 31.88 28.45
C VAL A 15 2.03 30.70 27.54
N GLN A 16 3.00 29.81 27.28
CA GLN A 16 2.78 28.61 26.47
C GLN A 16 1.78 27.65 27.14
N LYS A 17 1.89 27.45 28.46
CA LYS A 17 0.96 26.63 29.26
C LYS A 17 -0.45 27.24 29.26
N ALA A 18 -0.57 28.55 29.42
CA ALA A 18 -1.86 29.26 29.38
C ALA A 18 -2.52 29.18 27.99
N ARG A 19 -1.74 29.29 26.91
CA ARG A 19 -2.23 29.10 25.53
C ARG A 19 -2.69 27.68 25.27
N SER A 20 -1.96 26.67 25.75
CA SER A 20 -2.34 25.25 25.63
C SER A 20 -3.67 24.97 26.34
N LEU A 21 -3.84 25.48 27.57
CA LEU A 21 -5.09 25.32 28.34
C LEU A 21 -6.27 26.07 27.70
N SER A 22 -6.02 27.23 27.09
CA SER A 22 -7.03 27.98 26.33
C SER A 22 -7.46 27.22 25.06
N PHE A 23 -6.50 26.60 24.37
CA PHE A 23 -6.73 25.78 23.19
C PHE A 23 -7.52 24.51 23.54
N GLU A 24 -7.16 23.80 24.61
CA GLU A 24 -7.92 22.66 25.13
C GLU A 24 -9.35 23.02 25.52
N ARG A 25 -9.57 24.17 26.18
CA ARG A 25 -10.92 24.66 26.50
C ARG A 25 -11.75 24.97 25.26
N LYS A 26 -11.15 25.59 24.23
CA LYS A 26 -11.84 25.87 22.95
C LYS A 26 -12.15 24.58 22.19
N ARG A 27 -11.21 23.63 22.16
CA ARG A 27 -11.39 22.30 21.55
C ARG A 27 -12.52 21.53 22.24
N ARG A 28 -12.55 21.52 23.57
CA ARG A 28 -13.61 20.84 24.34
C ARG A 28 -14.98 21.48 24.10
N LYS A 29 -15.08 22.82 24.08
CA LYS A 29 -16.34 23.51 23.74
C LYS A 29 -16.84 23.20 22.33
N LYS A 30 -15.94 23.19 21.34
CA LYS A 30 -16.29 22.86 19.96
C LYS A 30 -16.74 21.40 19.83
N GLN A 31 -16.06 20.49 20.53
CA GLN A 31 -16.45 19.08 20.60
C GLN A 31 -17.81 18.89 21.28
N GLU A 32 -18.07 19.56 22.41
CA GLU A 32 -19.37 19.52 23.10
C GLU A 32 -20.50 20.08 22.20
N GLU A 33 -20.22 21.11 21.38
CA GLU A 33 -21.17 21.71 20.44
C GLU A 33 -21.45 20.82 19.21
N GLU A 34 -20.41 20.16 18.69
CA GLU A 34 -20.56 19.15 17.62
C GLU A 34 -21.27 17.89 18.11
N GLU A 35 -20.93 17.38 19.30
CA GLU A 35 -21.63 16.26 19.93
C GLU A 35 -23.11 16.58 20.20
N ARG A 36 -23.42 17.83 20.56
CA ARG A 36 -24.82 18.28 20.71
C ARG A 36 -25.55 18.32 19.36
N LYS A 37 -24.93 18.84 18.30
CA LYS A 37 -25.52 18.83 16.95
C LYS A 37 -25.78 17.41 16.45
N VAL A 38 -24.82 16.51 16.66
CA VAL A 38 -24.97 15.09 16.31
C VAL A 38 -26.09 14.46 17.13
N ARG A 39 -26.19 14.74 18.43
CA ARG A 39 -27.26 14.23 19.29
C ARG A 39 -28.64 14.74 18.84
N ASP A 40 -28.74 16.01 18.46
CA ASP A 40 -29.98 16.62 17.96
C ASP A 40 -30.37 16.04 16.58
N GLU A 41 -29.40 15.75 15.69
CA GLU A 41 -29.64 15.07 14.40
C GLU A 41 -30.04 13.60 14.55
N VAL A 42 -29.41 12.88 15.49
CA VAL A 42 -29.76 11.50 15.83
C VAL A 42 -31.16 11.45 16.44
N ALA A 43 -31.49 12.34 17.38
CA ALA A 43 -32.83 12.42 17.97
C ALA A 43 -33.91 12.79 16.93
N ALA A 44 -33.60 13.65 15.96
CA ALA A 44 -34.49 13.97 14.86
C ALA A 44 -34.75 12.79 13.91
N ARG A 45 -33.76 11.88 13.76
CA ARG A 45 -33.89 10.64 12.97
C ARG A 45 -34.59 9.53 13.76
N GLU A 46 -34.36 9.43 15.07
CA GLU A 46 -35.01 8.45 15.95
C GLU A 46 -36.48 8.80 16.23
N GLY A 47 -36.87 10.08 16.20
CA GLY A 47 -38.27 10.52 16.32
C GLY A 47 -39.20 10.07 15.18
N LEU A 48 -38.65 9.50 14.10
CA LEU A 48 -39.38 8.92 12.97
C LEU A 48 -39.54 7.39 13.06
N ALA A 49 -38.99 6.74 14.09
CA ALA A 49 -39.10 5.29 14.29
C ALA A 49 -39.92 4.97 15.55
N GLN A 50 -41.09 4.35 15.39
CA GLN A 50 -41.85 3.80 16.52
C GLN A 50 -41.11 2.59 17.14
N PRO A 51 -41.16 2.38 18.48
CA PRO A 51 -40.31 1.41 19.15
C PRO A 51 -40.96 0.02 19.28
N GLY A 52 -40.23 -1.01 18.86
CA GLY A 52 -40.45 -2.41 19.19
C GLY A 52 -39.25 -2.96 19.96
N ALA A 53 -39.51 -3.51 21.15
CA ALA A 53 -38.55 -3.83 22.19
C ALA A 53 -37.55 -4.96 21.86
N SER A 54 -36.35 -4.90 22.46
CA SER A 54 -35.94 -5.87 23.49
C SER A 54 -34.54 -5.55 24.06
N GLN A 55 -34.50 -5.39 25.37
CA GLN A 55 -33.27 -5.32 26.17
C GLN A 55 -32.70 -6.71 26.36
N LEU A 56 -31.40 -6.89 26.11
CA LEU A 56 -30.62 -7.99 26.69
C LEU A 56 -29.26 -7.46 27.17
N LYS A 57 -29.04 -7.66 28.47
CA LYS A 57 -27.94 -7.15 29.29
C LYS A 57 -26.62 -7.85 28.95
N SER A 58 -25.54 -7.08 28.83
CA SER A 58 -24.16 -7.59 28.89
C SER A 58 -23.72 -7.78 30.35
N PRO A 59 -23.04 -8.88 30.71
CA PRO A 59 -22.43 -9.02 32.03
C PRO A 59 -21.01 -8.42 32.05
N GLU A 60 -20.75 -7.61 33.07
CA GLU A 60 -19.42 -7.19 33.50
C GLU A 60 -18.60 -8.40 33.95
N LEU A 61 -17.41 -8.60 33.36
CA LEU A 61 -16.37 -9.47 33.88
C LEU A 61 -15.25 -8.60 34.44
N LYS A 62 -15.20 -8.51 35.77
CA LYS A 62 -14.03 -8.10 36.54
C LYS A 62 -13.34 -9.36 37.03
N SER A 63 -12.09 -9.59 36.63
CA SER A 63 -11.10 -10.10 37.58
C SER A 63 -9.66 -9.76 37.14
N PRO A 64 -8.74 -9.63 38.10
CA PRO A 64 -7.44 -8.98 37.93
C PRO A 64 -6.30 -9.98 38.12
N GLU A 65 -5.58 -10.37 37.08
CA GLU A 65 -4.38 -11.21 37.24
C GLU A 65 -3.53 -11.17 35.98
N LEU A 66 -2.63 -10.19 35.87
CA LEU A 66 -1.51 -10.19 34.93
C LEU A 66 -0.38 -9.30 35.49
N LYS A 67 0.16 -9.73 36.62
CA LYS A 67 1.50 -9.36 37.10
C LYS A 67 2.25 -10.65 37.42
N SER A 68 2.83 -11.26 36.40
CA SER A 68 4.09 -12.00 36.49
C SER A 68 4.38 -12.67 35.15
N LEU A 69 5.38 -12.14 34.45
CA LEU A 69 6.35 -12.83 33.58
C LEU A 69 6.91 -11.83 32.56
N GLU A 70 7.46 -10.73 33.09
CA GLU A 70 8.64 -10.13 32.48
C GLU A 70 9.87 -10.87 32.99
N ARG A 71 10.90 -10.92 32.13
CA ARG A 71 12.27 -11.45 32.31
C ARG A 71 12.46 -12.90 31.92
N LYS A 72 12.79 -13.08 30.63
CA LYS A 72 14.06 -13.64 30.18
C LYS A 72 14.39 -13.10 28.78
N SER A 73 15.52 -12.42 28.68
CA SER A 73 16.27 -12.06 27.47
C SER A 73 17.71 -12.56 27.72
N PRO A 74 18.66 -12.54 26.76
CA PRO A 74 18.58 -12.66 25.30
C PRO A 74 19.76 -13.50 24.73
N GLU A 75 19.56 -14.69 24.14
CA GLU A 75 20.66 -15.45 23.50
C GLU A 75 20.07 -16.61 22.68
N LEU A 76 19.80 -16.40 21.39
CA LEU A 76 19.62 -17.42 20.34
C LEU A 76 18.97 -16.77 19.12
N ILE A 77 19.79 -16.21 18.22
CA ILE A 77 19.65 -16.22 16.75
C ILE A 77 20.97 -15.64 16.23
N GLN A 78 22.01 -16.49 16.22
CA GLN A 78 23.22 -16.27 15.42
C GLN A 78 23.89 -17.62 15.13
N GLN A 79 23.25 -18.49 14.35
CA GLN A 79 23.90 -19.55 13.57
C GLN A 79 22.87 -20.37 12.79
N HIS A 80 23.00 -20.39 11.45
CA HIS A 80 22.71 -21.46 10.48
C HIS A 80 22.57 -20.79 9.09
N SER A 81 23.70 -20.62 8.38
CA SER A 81 24.19 -21.44 7.24
C SER A 81 23.66 -20.93 5.89
N ARG A 82 24.42 -20.16 5.09
CA ARG A 82 25.48 -20.60 4.15
C ARG A 82 25.11 -21.86 3.37
N GLU A 83 24.80 -21.67 2.08
CA GLU A 83 25.28 -22.42 0.89
C GLU A 83 24.22 -22.38 -0.23
N MET A 84 24.58 -21.80 -1.38
CA MET A 84 24.17 -22.18 -2.75
C MET A 84 24.81 -21.17 -3.73
N VAL A 85 26.07 -21.39 -4.06
CA VAL A 85 26.68 -20.88 -5.30
C VAL A 85 26.49 -21.99 -6.32
N VAL A 86 25.70 -21.73 -7.36
CA VAL A 86 25.63 -22.60 -8.53
C VAL A 86 26.46 -21.93 -9.62
N ASP A 87 27.63 -22.50 -9.89
CA ASP A 87 28.47 -22.16 -11.03
C ASP A 87 27.72 -22.48 -12.33
N TRP A 88 27.56 -21.48 -13.20
CA TRP A 88 27.13 -21.69 -14.58
C TRP A 88 28.37 -21.91 -15.44
N PRO A 89 28.47 -22.99 -16.24
CA PRO A 89 29.64 -23.23 -17.05
C PRO A 89 29.79 -22.16 -18.13
N ALA A 90 30.97 -21.57 -18.17
CA ALA A 90 31.42 -20.69 -19.25
C ALA A 90 31.34 -21.44 -20.59
N ALA A 91 30.39 -21.05 -21.43
CA ALA A 91 30.32 -21.52 -22.82
C ALA A 91 31.42 -20.83 -23.62
N ARG A 92 32.48 -21.60 -23.91
CA ARG A 92 33.45 -21.32 -24.96
C ARG A 92 32.74 -21.38 -26.33
N GLY A 93 33.28 -20.61 -27.27
CA GLY A 93 32.68 -20.38 -28.57
C GLY A 93 32.63 -21.59 -29.52
N ASP A 94 31.92 -21.28 -30.61
CA ASP A 94 31.96 -21.84 -31.95
C ASP A 94 31.03 -22.99 -32.38
N THR A 95 30.35 -22.67 -33.49
CA THR A 95 29.87 -23.47 -34.64
C THR A 95 28.46 -24.09 -34.66
N GLU A 96 27.66 -23.46 -35.53
CA GLU A 96 26.79 -24.02 -36.59
C GLU A 96 25.69 -25.04 -36.30
N HIS A 97 24.46 -24.60 -36.67
CA HIS A 97 23.41 -25.36 -37.36
C HIS A 97 23.17 -26.82 -36.95
N GLN A 98 22.36 -27.02 -35.91
CA GLN A 98 21.41 -28.14 -35.87
C GLN A 98 20.02 -27.67 -35.40
N ILE A 99 19.06 -27.95 -36.27
CA ILE A 99 17.67 -27.51 -36.27
C ILE A 99 16.83 -28.45 -35.39
N SER A 100 15.95 -27.89 -34.55
CA SER A 100 14.81 -28.62 -33.98
C SER A 100 13.52 -28.27 -34.76
N PRO A 101 12.73 -29.25 -35.20
CA PRO A 101 11.58 -29.04 -36.08
C PRO A 101 10.30 -28.71 -35.28
N GLY A 102 9.54 -27.72 -35.74
CA GLY A 102 8.20 -27.42 -35.17
C GLY A 102 7.63 -26.04 -35.44
N TRP A 103 8.38 -25.12 -36.05
CA TRP A 103 7.91 -23.76 -36.32
C TRP A 103 7.84 -23.49 -37.82
N ASP A 104 6.66 -23.09 -38.31
CA ASP A 104 6.51 -22.53 -39.64
C ASP A 104 7.15 -21.13 -39.67
N TRP A 105 8.35 -21.06 -40.22
CA TRP A 105 9.12 -19.81 -40.34
C TRP A 105 8.50 -18.82 -41.32
N GLY A 106 7.56 -19.24 -42.18
CA GLY A 106 6.82 -18.34 -43.07
C GLY A 106 5.95 -17.36 -42.29
N PHE A 107 5.16 -17.87 -41.35
CA PHE A 107 4.31 -17.04 -40.47
C PHE A 107 5.11 -16.06 -39.58
N LEU A 108 6.27 -16.50 -39.08
CA LEU A 108 7.14 -15.65 -38.26
C LEU A 108 7.80 -14.54 -39.08
N ASN A 109 8.24 -14.81 -40.31
CA ASN A 109 8.84 -13.79 -41.18
C ASN A 109 7.81 -12.80 -41.74
N ASP A 110 6.56 -13.22 -41.95
CA ASP A 110 5.49 -12.31 -42.41
C ASP A 110 5.00 -11.38 -41.30
N LYS A 111 4.97 -11.85 -40.04
CA LYS A 111 4.46 -11.08 -38.90
C LYS A 111 5.56 -10.38 -38.08
N TYR A 112 6.80 -10.84 -38.13
CA TYR A 112 7.89 -10.31 -37.32
C TYR A 112 9.17 -10.02 -38.12
N ASP A 113 9.97 -9.06 -37.67
CA ASP A 113 11.34 -8.82 -38.13
C ASP A 113 12.36 -9.10 -37.02
N PHE A 114 13.59 -9.43 -37.41
CA PHE A 114 14.71 -9.54 -36.49
C PHE A 114 15.52 -8.25 -36.50
N VAL A 115 15.62 -7.60 -35.34
CA VAL A 115 16.47 -6.42 -35.13
C VAL A 115 17.60 -6.80 -34.19
N ILE A 116 18.82 -6.36 -34.49
CA ILE A 116 19.97 -6.53 -33.59
C ILE A 116 20.01 -5.31 -32.67
N ASP A 117 19.85 -5.54 -31.37
CA ASP A 117 20.09 -4.52 -30.35
C ASP A 117 21.59 -4.27 -30.27
N VAL A 118 22.03 -3.15 -30.83
CA VAL A 118 23.46 -2.82 -30.97
C VAL A 118 24.14 -2.58 -29.62
N SER A 119 23.37 -2.29 -28.56
CA SER A 119 23.92 -2.08 -27.22
C SER A 119 24.23 -3.39 -26.48
N THR A 120 23.58 -4.48 -26.89
CA THR A 120 23.73 -5.80 -26.26
C THR A 120 24.21 -6.89 -27.23
N GLY A 121 24.25 -6.58 -28.54
CA GLY A 121 24.50 -7.54 -29.62
C GLY A 121 23.37 -8.55 -29.83
N GLN A 122 22.25 -8.42 -29.12
CA GLN A 122 21.23 -9.46 -29.06
C GLN A 122 20.22 -9.32 -30.19
N LYS A 123 19.89 -10.44 -30.86
CA LYS A 123 18.91 -10.49 -31.95
C LYS A 123 17.49 -10.61 -31.35
N ILE A 124 16.63 -9.62 -31.57
CA ILE A 124 15.29 -9.51 -30.99
C ILE A 124 14.24 -9.61 -32.09
N LEU A 125 13.17 -10.35 -31.84
CA LEU A 125 12.05 -10.54 -32.74
C LEU A 125 10.96 -9.47 -32.47
N VAL A 126 10.54 -8.72 -33.49
CA VAL A 126 9.65 -7.54 -33.34
C VAL A 126 8.45 -7.63 -34.29
N ASP A 127 7.22 -7.40 -33.80
CA ASP A 127 5.98 -7.52 -34.60
C ASP A 127 5.83 -6.36 -35.60
N LYS A 128 5.60 -6.69 -36.88
CA LYS A 128 5.45 -5.75 -38.01
C LYS A 128 4.11 -5.01 -37.99
N THR A 129 3.10 -5.54 -37.31
CA THR A 129 1.69 -5.12 -37.45
C THR A 129 1.17 -4.26 -36.30
N THR A 130 1.98 -4.01 -35.26
CA THR A 130 1.57 -3.24 -34.07
C THR A 130 2.29 -1.89 -34.00
N PRO A 131 1.61 -0.73 -34.07
CA PRO A 131 2.28 0.56 -34.09
C PRO A 131 2.57 1.06 -32.66
N LYS A 132 3.57 0.51 -31.95
CA LYS A 132 4.02 1.04 -30.64
C LYS A 132 5.50 0.77 -30.29
N TYR A 133 6.43 1.20 -31.14
CA TYR A 133 7.79 1.50 -30.69
C TYR A 133 8.31 2.72 -31.43
N LYS A 134 8.80 3.71 -30.67
CA LYS A 134 9.58 4.81 -31.25
C LYS A 134 10.99 4.29 -31.46
N LEU A 135 11.56 4.52 -32.63
CA LEU A 135 12.99 4.36 -32.83
C LEU A 135 13.68 5.67 -32.43
N ASP A 136 14.81 5.59 -31.75
CA ASP A 136 15.67 6.77 -31.56
C ASP A 136 16.35 7.17 -32.88
N ALA A 137 17.12 8.27 -32.87
CA ALA A 137 17.83 8.77 -34.05
C ALA A 137 18.86 7.77 -34.62
N SER A 138 19.18 6.70 -33.88
CA SER A 138 20.10 5.64 -34.29
C SER A 138 19.37 4.35 -34.69
N GLY A 139 18.04 4.34 -34.71
CA GLY A 139 17.23 3.18 -35.10
C GLY A 139 16.94 2.19 -33.96
N ASN A 140 17.15 2.54 -32.69
CA ASN A 140 16.93 1.64 -31.56
C ASN A 140 15.53 1.77 -30.95
N ILE A 141 14.98 0.68 -30.41
CA ILE A 141 13.71 0.70 -29.65
C ILE A 141 13.86 1.62 -28.42
N PHE A 142 13.11 2.73 -28.41
CA PHE A 142 13.10 3.72 -27.34
C PHE A 142 12.49 3.13 -26.05
N LYS A 143 13.34 2.61 -25.15
CA LYS A 143 12.98 2.09 -23.82
C LYS A 143 12.94 3.20 -22.75
N GLY A 144 12.45 4.39 -23.08
CA GLY A 144 12.52 5.55 -22.18
C GLY A 144 13.95 5.89 -21.77
N PRO A 145 14.16 6.91 -20.91
CA PRO A 145 15.48 7.15 -20.35
C PRO A 145 15.89 5.95 -19.47
N PRO A 146 17.13 5.45 -19.57
CA PRO A 146 17.66 4.51 -18.60
C PRO A 146 17.53 5.12 -17.20
N ILE A 147 17.19 4.30 -16.20
CA ILE A 147 17.42 4.68 -14.80
C ILE A 147 18.92 4.94 -14.69
N THR A 148 19.29 6.21 -14.60
CA THR A 148 20.67 6.66 -14.42
C THR A 148 21.00 6.52 -12.96
N ASP A 149 21.31 5.30 -12.56
CA ASP A 149 21.92 5.04 -11.27
C ASP A 149 23.35 5.61 -11.34
N THR A 150 23.57 6.77 -10.74
CA THR A 150 24.81 7.56 -10.84
C THR A 150 26.01 6.93 -10.16
N GLN A 151 25.90 5.71 -9.64
CA GLN A 151 26.95 5.08 -8.85
C GLN A 151 27.56 3.80 -9.44
N THR A 152 27.06 3.25 -10.56
CA THR A 152 27.49 1.89 -10.99
C THR A 152 27.90 1.71 -12.46
N LYS A 153 28.01 2.75 -13.28
CA LYS A 153 28.67 2.63 -14.60
C LYS A 153 29.74 3.70 -14.75
N GLU A 154 30.93 3.23 -15.18
CA GLU A 154 32.10 3.98 -15.67
C GLU A 154 32.24 5.39 -15.12
N TRP A 155 33.28 5.66 -14.31
CA TRP A 155 33.61 7.01 -13.82
C TRP A 155 33.42 8.07 -14.92
N THR A 156 32.25 8.70 -14.96
CA THR A 156 31.96 9.79 -15.87
C THR A 156 32.49 11.06 -15.23
N THR A 157 32.83 12.07 -16.03
CA THR A 157 33.17 13.40 -15.49
C THR A 157 32.06 13.91 -14.57
N ALA A 158 30.79 13.65 -14.90
CA ALA A 158 29.65 14.02 -14.05
C ALA A 158 29.62 13.24 -12.72
N GLY A 159 29.88 11.94 -12.73
CA GLY A 159 29.95 11.11 -11.52
C GLY A 159 31.13 11.48 -10.61
N TRP A 160 32.30 11.75 -11.19
CA TRP A 160 33.46 12.24 -10.45
C TRP A 160 33.22 13.64 -9.87
N VAL A 161 32.76 14.60 -10.67
CA VAL A 161 32.42 15.95 -10.19
C VAL A 161 31.33 15.88 -9.13
N GLY A 162 30.33 15.01 -9.27
CA GLY A 162 29.29 14.76 -8.27
C GLY A 162 29.78 14.11 -6.99
N SER A 163 30.96 13.45 -7.00
CA SER A 163 31.63 12.93 -5.80
C SER A 163 32.39 14.00 -5.02
N LEU A 164 32.62 15.18 -5.61
CA LEU A 164 33.28 16.30 -4.95
C LEU A 164 32.28 17.03 -4.06
N ASP A 165 32.66 17.29 -2.81
CA ASP A 165 31.83 18.02 -1.86
C ASP A 165 31.94 19.55 -2.04
N PHE A 166 31.46 20.03 -3.19
CA PHE A 166 31.40 21.48 -3.47
C PHE A 166 30.50 22.22 -2.48
N ALA A 167 29.50 21.55 -1.93
CA ALA A 167 28.59 22.14 -0.95
C ALA A 167 29.35 22.57 0.30
N SER A 168 30.21 21.71 0.87
CA SER A 168 31.03 22.07 2.03
C SER A 168 31.99 23.23 1.75
N LEU A 169 32.54 23.34 0.53
CA LEU A 169 33.39 24.47 0.15
C LEU A 169 32.62 25.79 0.12
N VAL A 170 31.42 25.79 -0.44
CA VAL A 170 30.54 26.96 -0.47
C VAL A 170 30.09 27.31 0.96
N VAL A 171 29.73 26.32 1.79
CA VAL A 171 29.37 26.55 3.20
C VAL A 171 30.53 27.19 3.95
N ALA A 172 31.76 26.67 3.82
CA ALA A 172 32.94 27.22 4.50
C ALA A 172 33.23 28.68 4.08
N ALA A 173 32.94 29.05 2.83
CA ALA A 173 33.09 30.43 2.36
C ALA A 173 32.04 31.38 2.94
N LEU A 174 30.80 30.90 3.11
CA LEU A 174 29.65 31.72 3.48
C LEU A 174 29.36 31.75 4.99
N GLU A 175 29.65 30.68 5.72
CA GLU A 175 29.38 30.56 7.15
C GLU A 175 30.00 31.70 8.00
N PRO A 176 31.22 32.19 7.70
CA PRO A 176 31.79 33.37 8.38
C PRO A 176 31.03 34.70 8.13
N ALA A 177 30.04 34.73 7.23
CA ALA A 177 29.15 35.87 7.02
C ALA A 177 28.05 35.97 8.08
N VAL A 178 27.71 34.84 8.70
CA VAL A 178 26.61 34.76 9.65
C VAL A 178 27.06 35.37 10.98
N PRO A 179 26.44 36.47 11.44
CA PRO A 179 26.80 37.08 12.71
C PRO A 179 26.60 36.12 13.89
N ALA A 180 27.44 36.22 14.91
CA ALA A 180 27.34 35.38 16.10
C ALA A 180 25.95 35.50 16.76
N GLY A 181 25.25 34.37 16.92
CA GLY A 181 23.91 34.31 17.50
C GLY A 181 22.76 34.42 16.49
N CYS A 182 23.03 34.67 15.21
CA CYS A 182 22.04 34.57 14.13
C CYS A 182 21.93 33.12 13.65
N LYS A 183 20.73 32.69 13.26
CA LYS A 183 20.60 31.44 12.49
C LYS A 183 21.01 31.72 11.05
N ALA A 184 21.94 30.92 10.52
CA ALA A 184 22.48 31.10 9.18
C ALA A 184 21.40 31.28 8.10
N LEU A 185 20.37 30.44 8.12
CA LEU A 185 19.29 30.47 7.15
C LEU A 185 18.45 31.75 7.22
N GLU A 186 18.19 32.29 8.43
CA GLU A 186 17.48 33.55 8.63
C GLU A 186 18.32 34.73 8.12
N TYR A 187 19.63 34.72 8.40
CA TYR A 187 20.55 35.74 7.87
C TYR A 187 20.58 35.76 6.34
N PHE A 188 20.73 34.60 5.68
CA PHE A 188 20.75 34.54 4.22
C PHE A 188 19.41 34.93 3.61
N ARG A 189 18.29 34.52 4.22
CA ARG A 189 16.96 34.88 3.76
C ARG A 189 16.72 36.39 3.86
N GLU A 190 16.97 36.99 5.02
CA GLU A 190 16.48 38.33 5.33
C GLU A 190 17.50 39.44 5.08
N THR A 191 18.79 39.15 5.28
CA THR A 191 19.82 40.19 5.45
C THR A 191 20.97 40.11 4.44
N ALA A 192 21.26 38.93 3.89
CA ALA A 192 22.42 38.78 3.01
C ALA A 192 22.35 39.68 1.76
N SER A 193 23.49 40.28 1.43
CA SER A 193 23.66 41.10 0.23
C SER A 193 24.45 40.35 -0.84
N ARG A 194 24.18 40.66 -2.11
CA ARG A 194 24.89 40.06 -3.23
C ARG A 194 26.38 40.40 -3.20
N ASP A 195 26.70 41.65 -2.90
CA ASP A 195 28.09 42.13 -2.86
C ASP A 195 28.93 41.42 -1.79
N GLU A 196 28.36 41.20 -0.60
CA GLU A 196 29.05 40.46 0.46
C GLU A 196 29.26 38.99 0.07
N LEU A 197 28.25 38.36 -0.52
CA LEU A 197 28.31 36.99 -0.98
C LEU A 197 29.36 36.80 -2.08
N ASP A 198 29.38 37.70 -3.07
CA ASP A 198 30.36 37.71 -4.14
C ASP A 198 31.78 37.92 -3.62
N SER A 199 31.96 38.84 -2.66
CA SER A 199 33.26 39.08 -2.03
C SER A 199 33.80 37.84 -1.34
N ARG A 200 32.95 37.13 -0.58
CA ARG A 200 33.34 35.92 0.16
C ARG A 200 33.61 34.73 -0.75
N LEU A 201 32.76 34.50 -1.75
CA LEU A 201 33.00 33.47 -2.74
C LEU A 201 34.29 33.76 -3.52
N ARG A 202 34.57 35.00 -3.90
CA ARG A 202 35.85 35.39 -4.53
C ARG A 202 37.05 35.13 -3.61
N ALA A 203 36.96 35.49 -2.33
CA ALA A 203 38.02 35.23 -1.35
C ALA A 203 38.31 33.74 -1.19
N ALA A 204 37.29 32.89 -1.31
CA ALA A 204 37.40 31.43 -1.30
C ALA A 204 37.75 30.82 -2.68
N GLN A 205 38.01 31.64 -3.70
CA GLN A 205 38.27 31.23 -5.09
C GLN A 205 37.10 30.50 -5.77
N LEU A 206 35.87 30.78 -5.32
CA LEU A 206 34.59 30.23 -5.80
C LEU A 206 33.76 31.26 -6.58
N ALA A 207 34.38 32.29 -7.17
CA ALA A 207 33.69 33.39 -7.86
C ALA A 207 32.71 32.93 -8.97
N GLY A 208 32.97 31.79 -9.59
CA GLY A 208 32.08 31.21 -10.61
C GLY A 208 30.73 30.71 -10.09
N PHE A 209 30.57 30.59 -8.77
CA PHE A 209 29.31 30.16 -8.15
C PHE A 209 28.41 31.32 -7.71
N SER A 210 28.87 32.57 -7.82
CA SER A 210 28.17 33.78 -7.38
C SER A 210 26.71 33.87 -7.86
N ASP A 211 26.49 33.79 -9.17
CA ASP A 211 25.14 33.88 -9.74
C ASP A 211 24.23 32.74 -9.27
N LEU A 212 24.76 31.52 -9.23
CA LEU A 212 24.00 30.33 -8.80
C LEU A 212 23.58 30.42 -7.34
N VAL A 213 24.51 30.80 -6.46
CA VAL A 213 24.26 30.92 -5.02
C VAL A 213 23.32 32.10 -4.76
N TRP A 214 23.50 33.24 -5.43
CA TRP A 214 22.60 34.38 -5.28
C TRP A 214 21.18 34.05 -5.74
N ALA A 215 21.01 33.38 -6.88
CA ALA A 215 19.71 32.89 -7.33
C ALA A 215 19.08 31.91 -6.32
N ALA A 216 19.87 31.11 -5.59
CA ALA A 216 19.37 30.28 -4.50
C ALA A 216 18.93 31.10 -3.28
N VAL A 217 19.64 32.17 -2.93
CA VAL A 217 19.23 33.12 -1.87
C VAL A 217 17.94 33.85 -2.24
N GLU A 218 17.80 34.30 -3.48
CA GLU A 218 16.56 34.93 -3.99
C GLU A 218 15.37 33.96 -3.92
N ARG A 219 15.59 32.68 -4.23
CA ARG A 219 14.57 31.64 -4.02
C ARG A 219 14.25 31.46 -2.54
N LEU A 220 15.26 31.35 -1.66
CA LEU A 220 15.09 31.20 -0.21
C LEU A 220 14.21 32.30 0.43
N ARG A 221 14.23 33.52 -0.12
CA ARG A 221 13.38 34.65 0.28
C ARG A 221 11.89 34.42 0.07
N THR A 222 11.55 33.60 -0.92
CA THR A 222 10.17 33.32 -1.33
C THR A 222 9.70 31.91 -0.94
N GLU A 223 10.64 30.97 -0.84
CA GLU A 223 10.39 29.58 -0.47
C GLU A 223 10.09 29.44 1.02
N ARG A 224 9.07 28.62 1.33
CA ARG A 224 8.73 28.24 2.70
C ARG A 224 9.47 26.97 3.08
N THR A 225 9.87 26.85 4.34
CA THR A 225 10.39 25.60 4.89
C THR A 225 9.24 24.63 5.16
N ALA A 226 9.56 23.33 5.25
CA ALA A 226 8.58 22.32 5.63
C ALA A 226 7.94 22.61 7.01
N ALA A 227 8.74 23.13 7.95
CA ALA A 227 8.25 23.54 9.27
C ALA A 227 7.25 24.72 9.20
N GLU A 228 7.51 25.71 8.35
CA GLU A 228 6.59 26.85 8.13
C GLU A 228 5.28 26.39 7.47
N VAL A 229 5.33 25.42 6.57
CA VAL A 229 4.13 24.82 5.97
C VAL A 229 3.35 24.02 7.03
N GLN A 230 4.02 23.27 7.91
CA GLN A 230 3.38 22.56 9.02
C GLN A 230 2.72 23.52 10.01
N GLU A 231 3.42 24.58 10.41
CA GLU A 231 2.86 25.60 11.31
C GLU A 231 1.62 26.26 10.70
N LYS A 232 1.64 26.51 9.38
CA LYS A 232 0.46 26.99 8.67
C LYS A 232 -0.69 26.00 8.70
N PHE A 233 -0.48 24.71 8.42
CA PHE A 233 -1.53 23.69 8.55
C PHE A 233 -2.19 23.72 9.93
N LEU A 234 -1.39 23.82 10.99
CA LEU A 234 -1.86 23.92 12.37
C LEU A 234 -2.59 25.25 12.66
N THR A 235 -2.08 26.36 12.14
CA THR A 235 -2.63 27.71 12.35
C THR A 235 -3.97 27.89 11.63
N ASP A 236 -4.09 27.35 10.43
CA ASP A 236 -5.32 27.33 9.63
C ASP A 236 -6.38 26.38 10.22
N GLY A 237 -6.06 25.65 11.29
CA GLY A 237 -6.98 24.72 11.96
C GLY A 237 -7.28 23.48 11.14
N MET A 238 -6.41 23.11 10.20
CA MET A 238 -6.55 21.92 9.37
C MET A 238 -6.39 20.67 10.25
N GLY A 239 -7.17 19.63 9.96
CA GLY A 239 -7.02 18.35 10.62
C GLY A 239 -5.67 17.71 10.29
N LEU A 240 -5.21 16.78 11.14
CA LEU A 240 -4.03 15.96 10.87
C LEU A 240 -4.45 14.61 10.32
N LEU A 241 -3.67 14.08 9.39
CA LEU A 241 -3.83 12.71 8.90
C LEU A 241 -3.59 11.72 10.05
N GLU A 242 -4.40 10.67 10.08
CA GLU A 242 -4.28 9.58 11.05
C GLU A 242 -3.54 8.41 10.40
N TYR A 243 -2.59 7.83 11.13
CA TYR A 243 -1.84 6.65 10.72
C TYR A 243 -1.87 5.60 11.83
N SER A 244 -1.94 4.34 11.45
CA SER A 244 -1.90 3.21 12.37
C SER A 244 -0.46 2.94 12.84
N ASP A 245 -0.36 2.11 13.88
CA ASP A 245 0.90 1.67 14.46
C ASP A 245 1.42 0.36 13.83
N LEU A 246 2.61 -0.05 14.26
CA LEU A 246 3.24 -1.30 13.83
C LEU A 246 2.44 -2.55 14.23
N SER A 247 1.71 -2.52 15.35
CA SER A 247 0.90 -3.67 15.77
C SER A 247 -0.18 -3.98 14.74
N THR A 248 -0.81 -2.94 14.20
CA THR A 248 -1.80 -3.04 13.13
C THR A 248 -1.16 -3.59 11.85
N PHE A 249 0.05 -3.15 11.50
CA PHE A 249 0.79 -3.64 10.33
C PHE A 249 1.00 -5.17 10.38
N PHE A 250 1.49 -5.69 11.51
CA PHE A 250 1.77 -7.11 11.68
C PHE A 250 0.50 -7.97 11.84
N GLY A 251 -0.58 -7.41 12.39
CA GLY A 251 -1.88 -8.09 12.45
C GLY A 251 -2.47 -8.39 11.07
N GLY A 252 -2.17 -7.55 10.08
CA GLY A 252 -2.63 -7.72 8.71
C GLY A 252 -4.13 -7.46 8.52
N LEU A 253 -4.61 -7.64 7.29
CA LEU A 253 -5.98 -7.31 6.92
C LEU A 253 -7.02 -8.15 7.66
N GLU A 254 -6.74 -9.44 7.89
CA GLU A 254 -7.68 -10.34 8.57
C GLU A 254 -7.91 -9.96 10.03
N ALA A 255 -6.87 -9.55 10.77
CA ALA A 255 -7.05 -9.06 12.14
C ALA A 255 -7.92 -7.80 12.20
N LYS A 256 -7.94 -7.02 11.11
CA LYS A 256 -8.65 -5.74 11.01
C LYS A 256 -10.10 -5.87 10.57
N VAL A 257 -10.39 -6.68 9.56
CA VAL A 257 -11.75 -6.79 9.00
C VAL A 257 -12.38 -8.17 9.13
N GLY A 258 -11.68 -9.12 9.75
CA GLY A 258 -12.09 -10.53 9.85
C GLY A 258 -11.70 -11.36 8.65
N ALA A 259 -12.02 -12.65 8.69
CA ALA A 259 -11.80 -13.58 7.59
C ALA A 259 -12.85 -13.39 6.46
N PRO A 260 -12.47 -13.55 5.18
CA PRO A 260 -13.40 -13.50 4.06
C PRO A 260 -14.34 -14.70 4.07
N ASN A 261 -15.52 -14.54 3.46
CA ASN A 261 -16.41 -15.66 3.22
C ASN A 261 -15.84 -16.57 2.11
N PRO A 262 -15.87 -17.91 2.26
CA PRO A 262 -15.41 -18.84 1.23
C PRO A 262 -16.19 -18.75 -0.08
N LYS A 263 -17.48 -18.42 -0.02
CA LYS A 263 -18.32 -18.15 -1.20
C LYS A 263 -18.10 -16.71 -1.67
N ILE A 264 -16.91 -16.47 -2.22
CA ILE A 264 -16.38 -15.11 -2.45
C ILE A 264 -17.37 -14.22 -3.21
N VAL A 265 -17.85 -14.67 -4.38
CA VAL A 265 -18.70 -13.84 -5.26
C VAL A 265 -20.07 -13.58 -4.62
N ASP A 266 -20.70 -14.59 -4.04
CA ASP A 266 -22.00 -14.45 -3.38
C ASP A 266 -21.92 -13.48 -2.18
N ALA A 267 -20.86 -13.59 -1.39
CA ALA A 267 -20.64 -12.71 -0.25
C ALA A 267 -20.32 -11.28 -0.68
N MET A 268 -19.51 -11.10 -1.73
CA MET A 268 -19.30 -9.78 -2.32
C MET A 268 -20.61 -9.19 -2.85
N ALA A 269 -21.48 -9.98 -3.49
CA ALA A 269 -22.79 -9.50 -3.93
C ALA A 269 -23.63 -9.02 -2.73
N ALA A 270 -23.79 -9.87 -1.71
CA ALA A 270 -24.54 -9.55 -0.51
C ALA A 270 -24.00 -8.30 0.21
N GLU A 271 -22.67 -8.15 0.32
CA GLU A 271 -22.00 -6.97 0.86
C GLU A 271 -22.41 -5.67 0.15
N HIS A 272 -22.79 -5.71 -1.13
CA HIS A 272 -23.13 -4.52 -1.90
C HIS A 272 -24.63 -4.32 -2.14
N THR A 273 -25.42 -5.40 -2.14
CA THR A 273 -26.83 -5.38 -2.55
C THR A 273 -27.83 -5.64 -1.42
N GLU A 274 -27.40 -6.24 -0.30
CA GLU A 274 -28.30 -6.71 0.76
C GLU A 274 -28.08 -6.03 2.12
N ARG A 275 -26.97 -5.31 2.31
CA ARG A 275 -26.65 -4.58 3.55
C ARG A 275 -27.41 -3.25 3.65
N ASP A 276 -27.52 -2.71 4.86
CA ASP A 276 -28.28 -1.49 5.14
C ASP A 276 -27.81 -0.27 4.33
N ASP A 277 -26.53 -0.22 3.97
CA ASP A 277 -25.93 0.86 3.17
C ASP A 277 -26.03 0.63 1.65
N SER A 278 -26.60 -0.49 1.20
CA SER A 278 -26.61 -0.93 -0.21
C SER A 278 -27.27 0.07 -1.16
N ASN A 279 -28.35 0.68 -0.70
CA ASN A 279 -29.18 1.62 -1.46
C ASN A 279 -29.06 3.06 -0.96
N VAL A 280 -28.11 3.35 -0.08
CA VAL A 280 -27.84 4.72 0.40
C VAL A 280 -27.05 5.47 -0.67
N GLU A 281 -27.50 6.69 -1.00
CA GLU A 281 -26.83 7.54 -1.99
C GLU A 281 -25.40 7.86 -1.54
N LEU A 282 -24.45 7.53 -2.40
CA LEU A 282 -23.04 7.85 -2.30
C LEU A 282 -22.70 8.89 -3.37
N VAL A 283 -22.05 9.98 -2.96
CA VAL A 283 -21.47 10.96 -3.87
C VAL A 283 -19.95 10.86 -3.83
N SER A 284 -19.32 10.44 -4.92
CA SER A 284 -17.84 10.35 -4.95
C SER A 284 -17.23 11.76 -4.91
N SER A 285 -16.21 11.98 -4.09
CA SER A 285 -15.53 13.28 -4.02
C SER A 285 -14.75 13.64 -5.29
N ASN A 286 -14.12 12.66 -5.94
CA ASN A 286 -13.23 12.93 -7.07
C ASN A 286 -14.01 13.19 -8.37
N HIS A 287 -15.04 12.40 -8.65
CA HIS A 287 -15.76 12.43 -9.93
C HIS A 287 -17.18 13.04 -9.82
N HIS A 288 -17.65 13.31 -8.60
CA HIS A 288 -18.99 13.83 -8.29
C HIS A 288 -20.14 13.03 -8.91
N ILE A 289 -19.97 11.72 -8.99
CA ILE A 289 -21.02 10.81 -9.40
C ILE A 289 -21.93 10.49 -8.22
N LYS A 290 -23.25 10.47 -8.46
CA LYS A 290 -24.26 10.03 -7.50
C LYS A 290 -24.65 8.59 -7.82
N THR A 291 -24.47 7.68 -6.88
CA THR A 291 -24.69 6.24 -7.08
C THR A 291 -25.01 5.54 -5.77
N THR A 292 -25.13 4.22 -5.77
CA THR A 292 -25.24 3.38 -4.56
C THR A 292 -24.31 2.18 -4.71
N SER A 293 -23.98 1.47 -3.61
CA SER A 293 -23.17 0.25 -3.73
C SER A 293 -23.85 -0.84 -4.54
N ALA A 294 -25.19 -0.94 -4.51
CA ALA A 294 -25.92 -1.88 -5.35
C ALA A 294 -25.80 -1.56 -6.85
N ILE A 295 -25.86 -0.27 -7.22
CA ILE A 295 -25.68 0.16 -8.62
C ILE A 295 -24.24 -0.08 -9.07
N GLU A 296 -23.25 0.25 -8.23
CA GLU A 296 -21.84 0.05 -8.55
C GLU A 296 -21.45 -1.43 -8.68
N TRP A 297 -22.02 -2.30 -7.85
CA TRP A 297 -21.90 -3.75 -8.01
C TRP A 297 -22.42 -4.18 -9.39
N ARG A 298 -23.66 -3.82 -9.73
CA ARG A 298 -24.25 -4.14 -11.04
C ARG A 298 -23.46 -3.57 -12.21
N PHE A 299 -22.91 -2.36 -12.09
CA PHE A 299 -22.06 -1.76 -13.12
C PHE A 299 -20.84 -2.63 -13.47
N VAL A 300 -20.32 -3.37 -12.49
CA VAL A 300 -19.15 -4.24 -12.66
C VAL A 300 -19.52 -5.68 -13.02
N VAL A 301 -20.54 -6.27 -12.39
CA VAL A 301 -20.88 -7.69 -12.59
C VAL A 301 -21.98 -7.93 -13.63
N GLU A 302 -22.80 -6.93 -13.93
CA GLU A 302 -23.87 -6.96 -14.92
C GLU A 302 -23.80 -5.75 -15.89
N PRO A 303 -22.62 -5.52 -16.52
CA PRO A 303 -22.34 -4.31 -17.31
C PRO A 303 -23.33 -4.08 -18.46
N ASP A 304 -23.89 -5.17 -19.00
CA ASP A 304 -24.80 -5.18 -20.15
C ASP A 304 -26.28 -4.98 -19.76
N ARG A 305 -26.57 -4.83 -18.46
CA ARG A 305 -27.93 -4.67 -17.92
C ARG A 305 -28.06 -3.35 -17.15
N PRO A 306 -28.01 -2.20 -17.85
CA PRO A 306 -28.17 -0.90 -17.21
C PRO A 306 -29.54 -0.79 -16.53
N PRO A 307 -29.66 0.04 -15.48
CA PRO A 307 -30.98 0.41 -14.98
C PRO A 307 -31.75 1.23 -16.03
N PRO A 308 -33.09 1.37 -15.91
CA PRO A 308 -33.91 2.07 -16.89
C PRO A 308 -33.44 3.50 -17.23
N GLU A 309 -32.94 4.21 -16.23
CA GLU A 309 -32.38 5.56 -16.31
C GLU A 309 -30.95 5.63 -16.87
N GLY A 310 -30.34 4.48 -17.14
CA GLY A 310 -28.94 4.36 -17.59
C GLY A 310 -27.93 4.38 -16.43
N TRP A 311 -26.68 4.05 -16.73
CA TRP A 311 -25.61 4.10 -15.73
C TRP A 311 -25.39 5.53 -15.22
N PRO A 312 -25.13 5.73 -13.90
CA PRO A 312 -24.80 7.05 -13.39
C PRO A 312 -23.57 7.63 -14.08
N ALA A 313 -23.63 8.93 -14.38
CA ALA A 313 -22.59 9.67 -15.09
C ALA A 313 -21.86 10.67 -14.17
N GLU A 314 -20.60 10.94 -14.48
CA GLU A 314 -19.75 11.85 -13.75
C GLU A 314 -20.11 13.31 -14.03
N ALA A 315 -20.12 14.16 -12.99
CA ALA A 315 -20.48 15.57 -13.13
C ALA A 315 -19.27 16.49 -13.35
N LYS A 316 -18.06 16.07 -12.95
CA LYS A 316 -16.83 16.88 -13.01
C LYS A 316 -15.84 16.49 -14.11
N LEU A 317 -16.13 15.45 -14.88
CA LEU A 317 -15.25 14.98 -15.95
C LEU A 317 -15.73 15.44 -17.32
N LEU A 318 -14.79 15.56 -18.26
CA LEU A 318 -15.13 15.64 -19.68
C LEU A 318 -15.71 14.29 -20.12
N ALA A 319 -16.70 14.29 -21.01
CA ALA A 319 -17.38 13.06 -21.46
C ALA A 319 -16.43 11.97 -21.97
N ALA A 320 -15.32 12.34 -22.61
CA ALA A 320 -14.30 11.38 -23.08
C ALA A 320 -13.55 10.64 -21.95
N LYS A 321 -13.73 11.07 -20.70
CA LYS A 321 -13.15 10.49 -19.48
C LYS A 321 -14.20 9.77 -18.62
N PHE A 322 -15.46 9.72 -19.05
CA PHE A 322 -16.50 8.97 -18.35
C PHE A 322 -16.15 7.50 -18.32
N ARG A 323 -16.53 6.84 -17.24
CA ARG A 323 -16.42 5.39 -17.13
C ARG A 323 -17.29 4.71 -18.18
N ALA A 324 -16.80 3.59 -18.70
CA ALA A 324 -17.54 2.72 -19.60
C ALA A 324 -17.81 1.37 -18.91
N PRO A 325 -19.01 0.76 -19.10
CA PRO A 325 -19.23 -0.62 -18.70
C PRO A 325 -18.22 -1.52 -19.42
N MET A 326 -17.79 -2.59 -18.76
CA MET A 326 -16.83 -3.56 -19.32
C MET A 326 -17.52 -4.92 -19.37
N PRO A 327 -17.84 -5.47 -20.55
CA PRO A 327 -18.40 -6.81 -20.66
C PRO A 327 -17.59 -7.85 -19.89
N ILE A 328 -18.26 -8.85 -19.32
CA ILE A 328 -17.57 -9.87 -18.51
C ILE A 328 -16.54 -10.65 -19.34
N ALA A 329 -16.85 -10.95 -20.60
CA ALA A 329 -15.91 -11.58 -21.53
C ALA A 329 -14.63 -10.75 -21.74
N ASP A 330 -14.75 -9.41 -21.80
CA ASP A 330 -13.59 -8.52 -21.92
C ASP A 330 -12.75 -8.52 -20.64
N MET A 331 -13.39 -8.57 -19.47
CA MET A 331 -12.70 -8.71 -18.19
C MET A 331 -11.94 -10.04 -18.12
N GLU A 332 -12.59 -11.15 -18.46
CA GLU A 332 -11.98 -12.49 -18.47
C GLU A 332 -10.78 -12.56 -19.43
N LEU A 333 -10.89 -11.94 -20.60
CA LEU A 333 -9.78 -11.83 -21.55
C LEU A 333 -8.61 -11.05 -20.94
N ARG A 334 -8.87 -9.88 -20.37
CA ARG A 334 -7.85 -9.05 -19.70
C ARG A 334 -7.18 -9.77 -18.54
N LEU A 335 -7.94 -10.48 -17.71
CA LEU A 335 -7.42 -11.33 -16.64
C LEU A 335 -6.56 -12.46 -17.21
N THR A 336 -7.01 -13.12 -18.28
CA THR A 336 -6.27 -14.20 -18.95
C THR A 336 -4.89 -13.73 -19.44
N GLU A 337 -4.81 -12.54 -20.04
CA GLU A 337 -3.54 -11.94 -20.47
C GLU A 337 -2.59 -11.68 -19.29
N ARG A 338 -3.10 -11.13 -18.18
CA ARG A 338 -2.29 -10.93 -16.97
C ARG A 338 -1.86 -12.26 -16.36
N ASN A 339 -2.77 -13.24 -16.32
CA ASN A 339 -2.52 -14.56 -15.77
C ASN A 339 -1.44 -15.32 -16.55
N ALA A 340 -1.34 -15.12 -17.86
CA ALA A 340 -0.23 -15.65 -18.65
C ALA A 340 1.13 -15.12 -18.16
N ARG A 341 1.20 -13.86 -17.72
CA ARG A 341 2.42 -13.27 -17.14
C ARG A 341 2.69 -13.76 -15.72
N LEU A 342 1.65 -13.87 -14.87
CA LEU A 342 1.79 -14.40 -13.50
C LEU A 342 2.31 -15.84 -13.52
N ARG A 343 1.75 -16.70 -14.37
CA ARG A 343 2.21 -18.09 -14.52
C ARG A 343 3.68 -18.19 -14.96
N LYS A 344 4.16 -17.30 -15.84
CA LYS A 344 5.57 -17.27 -16.26
C LYS A 344 6.52 -17.04 -15.10
N ILE A 345 6.10 -16.29 -14.08
CA ILE A 345 6.87 -16.05 -12.85
C ILE A 345 6.45 -16.97 -11.68
N LYS A 346 5.67 -18.03 -11.96
CA LYS A 346 5.17 -19.01 -10.99
C LYS A 346 4.29 -18.42 -9.88
N GLU A 347 3.63 -17.29 -10.17
CA GLU A 347 2.66 -16.69 -9.26
C GLU A 347 1.23 -17.21 -9.55
N PRO A 348 0.35 -17.27 -8.54
CA PRO A 348 -1.04 -17.65 -8.73
C PRO A 348 -1.76 -16.76 -9.76
N SER A 349 -2.69 -17.34 -10.51
CA SER A 349 -3.54 -16.58 -11.43
C SER A 349 -4.59 -15.77 -10.67
N LEU A 350 -4.99 -14.65 -11.24
CA LEU A 350 -6.15 -13.88 -10.81
C LEU A 350 -7.44 -14.65 -11.10
N ILE A 351 -8.41 -14.53 -10.19
CA ILE A 351 -9.78 -15.00 -10.36
C ILE A 351 -10.74 -13.84 -10.65
N LEU A 352 -11.94 -14.14 -11.13
CA LEU A 352 -12.91 -13.12 -11.53
C LEU A 352 -13.32 -12.20 -10.35
N ALA A 353 -13.45 -12.74 -9.14
CA ALA A 353 -13.77 -11.96 -7.94
C ALA A 353 -12.71 -10.89 -7.62
N GLU A 354 -11.42 -11.18 -7.86
CA GLU A 354 -10.33 -10.21 -7.71
C GLU A 354 -10.41 -9.12 -8.78
N GLY A 355 -10.81 -9.50 -10.00
CA GLY A 355 -11.13 -8.56 -11.08
C GLY A 355 -12.27 -7.61 -10.72
N PHE A 356 -13.37 -8.15 -10.16
CA PHE A 356 -14.49 -7.36 -9.67
C PHE A 356 -14.07 -6.39 -8.56
N GLY A 357 -13.40 -6.89 -7.53
CA GLY A 357 -12.91 -6.07 -6.43
C GLY A 357 -12.00 -4.93 -6.91
N ALA A 358 -10.98 -5.25 -7.70
CA ALA A 358 -10.06 -4.25 -8.23
C ALA A 358 -10.77 -3.19 -9.08
N ARG A 359 -11.72 -3.59 -9.94
CA ARG A 359 -12.50 -2.65 -10.74
C ARG A 359 -13.41 -1.76 -9.89
N LEU A 360 -14.14 -2.33 -8.92
CA LEU A 360 -14.98 -1.59 -7.98
C LEU A 360 -14.17 -0.55 -7.19
N TYR A 361 -12.95 -0.91 -6.76
CA TYR A 361 -12.06 0.01 -6.05
C TYR A 361 -11.70 1.23 -6.89
N THR A 362 -11.50 1.10 -8.20
CA THR A 362 -11.21 2.27 -9.05
C THR A 362 -12.43 3.17 -9.29
N GLY A 363 -13.63 2.70 -8.94
CA GLY A 363 -14.87 3.45 -8.99
C GLY A 363 -15.19 4.17 -7.67
N PRO A 364 -16.43 4.65 -7.51
CA PRO A 364 -16.89 5.41 -6.34
C PRO A 364 -16.70 4.70 -4.99
N LEU A 365 -16.71 3.36 -4.99
CA LEU A 365 -16.70 2.55 -3.77
C LEU A 365 -15.37 2.55 -3.01
N PHE A 366 -14.28 3.05 -3.60
CA PHE A 366 -13.05 3.34 -2.86
C PHE A 366 -13.32 4.16 -1.58
N THR A 367 -14.34 5.03 -1.62
CA THR A 367 -14.76 5.87 -0.49
C THR A 367 -15.24 5.01 0.69
N LYS A 368 -16.09 4.00 0.42
CA LYS A 368 -16.58 3.08 1.45
C LYS A 368 -15.46 2.16 1.93
N TYR A 369 -14.72 1.53 1.03
CA TYR A 369 -13.64 0.59 1.37
C TYR A 369 -12.55 1.25 2.24
N ASN A 370 -12.09 2.44 1.85
CA ASN A 370 -11.10 3.17 2.63
C ASN A 370 -11.70 3.76 3.92
N GLY A 371 -13.00 4.08 3.91
CA GLY A 371 -13.76 4.48 5.10
C GLY A 371 -13.79 3.38 6.17
N VAL A 372 -14.09 2.14 5.78
CA VAL A 372 -14.00 0.96 6.67
C VAL A 372 -12.61 0.86 7.26
N LEU A 373 -11.58 0.80 6.40
CA LEU A 373 -10.21 0.54 6.84
C LEU A 373 -9.67 1.64 7.76
N ARG A 374 -10.01 2.90 7.52
CA ARG A 374 -9.61 4.00 8.40
C ARG A 374 -10.46 4.13 9.65
N GLY A 375 -11.72 3.71 9.62
CA GLY A 375 -12.70 3.99 10.67
C GLY A 375 -12.94 2.87 11.67
N ILE A 376 -12.93 1.59 11.25
CA ILE A 376 -13.46 0.46 12.04
C ILE A 376 -12.90 0.35 13.46
N ASP A 377 -11.58 0.53 13.63
CA ASP A 377 -10.89 0.48 14.92
C ASP A 377 -10.22 1.81 15.28
N SER A 378 -10.67 2.92 14.69
CA SER A 378 -10.01 4.21 14.87
C SER A 378 -10.24 4.78 16.26
N SER A 379 -9.17 5.28 16.89
CA SER A 379 -9.29 6.09 18.09
C SER A 379 -9.95 7.46 17.82
N VAL A 380 -9.93 7.91 16.55
CA VAL A 380 -10.46 9.21 16.12
C VAL A 380 -11.98 9.12 15.91
N PRO A 381 -12.81 9.83 16.70
CA PRO A 381 -14.27 9.77 16.58
C PRO A 381 -14.80 10.13 15.20
N PHE A 382 -14.16 11.09 14.51
CA PHE A 382 -14.53 11.49 13.17
C PHE A 382 -14.40 10.35 12.14
N LEU A 383 -13.33 9.56 12.21
CA LEU A 383 -13.13 8.44 11.28
C LEU A 383 -14.10 7.29 11.57
N ARG A 384 -14.40 7.02 12.84
CA ARG A 384 -15.47 6.07 13.22
C ARG A 384 -16.84 6.53 12.70
N ALA A 385 -17.15 7.81 12.86
CA ALA A 385 -18.40 8.38 12.35
C ALA A 385 -18.47 8.33 10.82
N GLN A 386 -17.36 8.58 10.10
CA GLN A 386 -17.31 8.42 8.65
C GLN A 386 -17.60 6.97 8.22
N PHE A 387 -17.01 5.98 8.88
CA PHE A 387 -17.31 4.58 8.61
C PHE A 387 -18.81 4.30 8.81
N GLU A 388 -19.40 4.75 9.92
CA GLU A 388 -20.82 4.57 10.19
C GLU A 388 -21.71 5.26 9.14
N ILE A 389 -21.42 6.51 8.80
CA ILE A 389 -22.20 7.28 7.82
C ILE A 389 -22.12 6.65 6.42
N LEU A 390 -20.94 6.20 6.01
CA LEU A 390 -20.72 5.67 4.67
C LEU A 390 -21.20 4.23 4.52
N CYS A 391 -21.11 3.44 5.59
CA CYS A 391 -21.22 1.98 5.51
C CYS A 391 -22.27 1.38 6.45
N LEU A 392 -22.83 2.11 7.42
CA LEU A 392 -23.83 1.61 8.38
C LEU A 392 -23.40 0.25 9.00
N GLY A 393 -22.16 0.18 9.48
CA GLY A 393 -21.56 -1.03 10.04
C GLY A 393 -21.14 -2.12 9.03
N ASN A 394 -21.40 -1.96 7.74
CA ASN A 394 -20.97 -2.90 6.70
C ASN A 394 -19.44 -2.86 6.49
N LYS A 395 -18.77 -3.98 6.72
CA LYS A 395 -17.30 -4.07 6.67
C LYS A 395 -16.74 -4.37 5.29
N TYR A 396 -17.56 -4.81 4.33
CA TYR A 396 -17.08 -5.24 3.00
C TYR A 396 -15.93 -6.26 3.07
N THR A 397 -15.90 -7.11 4.11
CA THR A 397 -14.75 -7.95 4.47
C THR A 397 -14.24 -8.78 3.31
N THR A 398 -15.12 -9.50 2.62
CA THR A 398 -14.78 -10.39 1.50
C THR A 398 -14.26 -9.59 0.31
N THR A 399 -14.92 -8.46 0.02
CA THR A 399 -14.50 -7.54 -1.05
C THR A 399 -13.11 -6.95 -0.78
N LEU A 400 -12.83 -6.51 0.45
CA LEU A 400 -11.51 -5.98 0.83
C LEU A 400 -10.41 -7.03 0.66
N HIS A 401 -10.68 -8.30 1.03
CA HIS A 401 -9.74 -9.40 0.79
C HIS A 401 -9.55 -9.69 -0.70
N ALA A 402 -10.59 -9.60 -1.52
CA ALA A 402 -10.48 -9.79 -2.97
C ALA A 402 -9.62 -8.70 -3.62
N ILE A 403 -9.80 -7.43 -3.23
CA ILE A 403 -8.97 -6.31 -3.68
C ILE A 403 -7.51 -6.51 -3.24
N ASN A 404 -7.29 -6.82 -1.96
CA ASN A 404 -5.96 -7.06 -1.42
C ASN A 404 -5.25 -8.20 -2.17
N SER A 405 -5.95 -9.29 -2.45
CA SER A 405 -5.43 -10.42 -3.19
C SER A 405 -5.04 -10.06 -4.63
N ALA A 406 -5.88 -9.26 -5.31
CA ALA A 406 -5.55 -8.71 -6.63
C ALA A 406 -4.23 -7.92 -6.59
N ILE A 407 -4.04 -7.08 -5.57
CA ILE A 407 -2.83 -6.26 -5.40
C ILE A 407 -1.61 -7.15 -5.15
N VAL A 408 -1.71 -8.11 -4.22
CA VAL A 408 -0.62 -9.03 -3.88
C VAL A 408 -0.10 -9.74 -5.12
N LYS A 409 -1.00 -10.27 -5.97
CA LYS A 409 -0.65 -10.94 -7.22
C LYS A 409 -0.10 -9.97 -8.27
N LEU A 410 -0.79 -8.85 -8.53
CA LEU A 410 -0.43 -7.91 -9.60
C LEU A 410 0.85 -7.12 -9.31
N SER A 411 1.16 -6.84 -8.05
CA SER A 411 2.39 -6.12 -7.66
C SER A 411 3.67 -6.79 -8.19
N LYS A 412 3.64 -8.12 -8.38
CA LYS A 412 4.75 -8.90 -8.93
C LYS A 412 5.07 -8.53 -10.38
N LEU A 413 4.07 -8.07 -11.13
CA LEU A 413 4.18 -7.70 -12.54
C LEU A 413 4.48 -6.21 -12.77
N THR A 414 4.22 -5.35 -11.78
CA THR A 414 4.40 -3.91 -11.90
C THR A 414 5.87 -3.57 -12.06
N ALA A 415 6.19 -2.69 -13.01
CA ALA A 415 7.54 -2.14 -13.13
C ALA A 415 7.84 -1.22 -11.94
N ALA A 416 9.01 -1.38 -11.32
CA ALA A 416 9.43 -0.48 -10.25
C ALA A 416 9.71 0.91 -10.84
N THR A 417 8.83 1.86 -10.55
CA THR A 417 9.00 3.27 -10.89
C THR A 417 8.66 4.14 -9.68
N LYS A 418 9.12 5.39 -9.67
CA LYS A 418 8.61 6.36 -8.70
C LYS A 418 7.13 6.60 -8.96
N VAL A 419 6.34 6.67 -7.89
CA VAL A 419 4.91 6.99 -7.92
C VAL A 419 4.60 8.11 -6.94
N TYR A 420 3.48 8.77 -7.14
CA TYR A 420 3.13 10.00 -6.46
C TYR A 420 1.72 9.94 -5.88
N ARG A 421 1.52 10.53 -4.70
CA ARG A 421 0.20 10.67 -4.09
C ARG A 421 0.01 12.09 -3.57
N GLY A 422 -0.92 12.81 -4.18
CA GLY A 422 -1.36 14.11 -3.71
C GLY A 422 -2.37 13.99 -2.58
N LEU A 423 -2.27 14.86 -1.59
CA LEU A 423 -3.18 15.00 -0.47
C LEU A 423 -3.46 16.49 -0.25
N SER A 424 -4.70 16.80 0.08
CA SER A 424 -5.16 18.17 0.27
C SER A 424 -6.01 18.28 1.52
N GLY A 425 -6.02 19.45 2.16
CA GLY A 425 -6.95 19.74 3.25
C GLY A 425 -6.52 19.25 4.64
N MET A 426 -5.37 18.58 4.77
CA MET A 426 -4.89 17.98 6.01
C MET A 426 -3.37 18.10 6.13
N GLY A 427 -2.87 18.24 7.37
CA GLY A 427 -1.44 18.22 7.69
C GLY A 427 -0.94 16.83 8.10
N LEU A 428 0.38 16.66 8.28
CA LEU A 428 0.97 15.42 8.78
C LEU A 428 1.07 15.43 10.31
N PRO A 429 0.90 14.27 10.98
CA PRO A 429 1.08 14.19 12.43
C PRO A 429 2.55 14.26 12.84
N ASP A 430 2.81 14.56 14.11
CA ASP A 430 4.16 14.73 14.67
C ASP A 430 5.12 13.56 14.39
N ALA A 431 4.61 12.34 14.25
CA ALA A 431 5.39 11.13 13.94
C ALA A 431 6.12 11.21 12.58
N PHE A 432 5.68 12.06 11.65
CA PHE A 432 6.34 12.30 10.37
C PHE A 432 7.45 13.36 10.46
N TRP A 433 7.48 14.12 11.56
CA TRP A 433 8.41 15.22 11.79
C TRP A 433 9.52 14.86 12.78
N ARG A 434 9.16 14.13 13.85
CA ARG A 434 10.06 13.75 14.94
C ARG A 434 10.39 12.27 14.84
N ALA A 435 11.68 11.97 14.76
CA ALA A 435 12.14 10.60 14.82
C ALA A 435 11.76 9.96 16.17
N ASN A 436 11.35 8.69 16.11
CA ASN A 436 11.17 7.87 17.30
C ASN A 436 12.53 7.46 17.90
N GLU A 437 12.51 6.61 18.94
CA GLU A 437 13.73 6.13 19.61
C GLU A 437 14.68 5.35 18.68
N PHE A 438 14.20 4.87 17.53
CA PHE A 438 14.97 4.16 16.52
C PHE A 438 15.41 5.04 15.35
N GLY A 439 15.20 6.36 15.42
CA GLY A 439 15.58 7.29 14.35
C GLY A 439 14.58 7.36 13.19
N VAL A 440 13.42 6.70 13.29
CA VAL A 440 12.45 6.56 12.20
C VAL A 440 11.32 7.58 12.33
N ARG A 441 10.89 8.14 11.20
CA ARG A 441 9.72 9.03 11.07
C ARG A 441 8.74 8.41 10.11
N GLY A 442 7.44 8.45 10.41
CA GLY A 442 6.43 7.91 9.51
C GLY A 442 5.21 7.32 10.20
N GLY A 443 4.53 6.41 9.51
CA GLY A 443 3.30 5.77 9.99
C GLY A 443 2.77 4.71 9.02
N ILE A 444 1.73 3.98 9.44
CA ILE A 444 1.09 2.93 8.64
C ILE A 444 -0.22 3.45 8.06
N GLU A 445 -0.34 3.53 6.74
CA GLU A 445 -1.61 3.88 6.07
C GLU A 445 -2.58 2.71 6.22
N ALA A 446 -3.70 2.94 6.92
CA ALA A 446 -4.65 1.89 7.26
C ALA A 446 -5.41 1.37 6.03
N ALA A 447 -5.66 2.23 5.04
CA ALA A 447 -6.45 1.93 3.86
C ALA A 447 -5.59 1.58 2.64
N PHE A 448 -6.24 1.24 1.52
CA PHE A 448 -5.52 1.13 0.26
C PHE A 448 -4.95 2.50 -0.13
N MET A 449 -3.72 2.50 -0.62
CA MET A 449 -3.02 3.73 -1.00
C MET A 449 -2.91 3.82 -2.52
N SER A 450 -3.83 4.59 -3.11
CA SER A 450 -3.81 4.91 -4.54
C SER A 450 -2.69 5.90 -4.86
N THR A 451 -1.95 5.65 -5.93
CA THR A 451 -0.86 6.49 -6.42
C THR A 451 -0.90 6.58 -7.94
N THR A 452 -0.24 7.57 -8.50
CA THR A 452 -0.12 7.76 -9.95
C THR A 452 1.36 7.81 -10.35
N THR A 453 1.67 7.39 -11.57
CA THR A 453 2.99 7.57 -12.18
C THR A 453 3.21 9.00 -12.68
N ASP A 454 2.13 9.79 -12.82
CA ASP A 454 2.19 11.18 -13.28
C ASP A 454 2.30 12.15 -12.08
N ARG A 455 3.50 12.70 -11.88
CA ARG A 455 3.76 13.68 -10.83
C ARG A 455 2.83 14.88 -10.91
N LYS A 456 2.51 15.35 -12.13
CA LYS A 456 1.69 16.54 -12.32
C LYS A 456 0.27 16.32 -11.77
N VAL A 457 -0.30 15.13 -11.98
CA VAL A 457 -1.61 14.76 -11.45
C VAL A 457 -1.62 14.84 -9.92
N ALA A 458 -0.58 14.34 -9.24
CA ALA A 458 -0.46 14.43 -7.78
C ALA A 458 -0.30 15.87 -7.28
N MET A 459 0.50 16.70 -7.97
CA MET A 459 0.69 18.12 -7.63
C MET A 459 -0.61 18.92 -7.84
N ASP A 460 -1.29 18.73 -8.97
CA ASP A 460 -2.59 19.33 -9.26
C ASP A 460 -3.58 18.98 -8.14
N TYR A 461 -3.65 17.70 -7.74
CA TYR A 461 -4.50 17.26 -6.63
C TYR A 461 -4.16 17.94 -5.31
N ALA A 462 -2.88 17.98 -4.92
CA ALA A 462 -2.44 18.62 -3.68
C ALA A 462 -2.73 20.13 -3.66
N SER A 463 -2.65 20.78 -4.81
CA SER A 463 -2.90 22.23 -4.96
C SER A 463 -4.40 22.60 -5.04
N SER A 464 -5.29 21.63 -5.31
CA SER A 464 -6.68 21.90 -5.74
C SER A 464 -7.67 22.31 -4.63
N SER A 465 -7.34 22.15 -3.34
CA SER A 465 -8.36 22.13 -2.26
C SER A 465 -8.09 23.02 -1.05
N GLY A 466 -7.10 23.91 -1.07
CA GLY A 466 -6.78 24.78 0.07
C GLY A 466 -6.94 26.26 -0.25
N ALA A 467 -7.51 27.04 0.68
CA ALA A 467 -7.62 28.51 0.63
C ALA A 467 -6.25 29.24 0.55
N ALA A 468 -5.14 28.52 0.41
CA ALA A 468 -3.80 29.06 0.31
C ALA A 468 -2.74 28.08 -0.27
N GLY A 469 -3.10 27.14 -1.15
CA GLY A 469 -2.14 26.29 -1.88
C GLY A 469 -1.29 25.32 -1.05
N SER A 470 -1.64 25.05 0.20
CA SER A 470 -0.93 24.13 1.10
C SER A 470 -1.51 22.72 1.02
N GLY A 471 -0.85 21.85 0.26
CA GLY A 471 -1.10 20.41 0.16
C GLY A 471 0.16 19.59 0.44
N ILE A 472 0.03 18.27 0.38
CA ILE A 472 1.15 17.33 0.56
C ILE A 472 1.25 16.45 -0.68
N VAL A 473 2.46 16.18 -1.15
CA VAL A 473 2.71 15.12 -2.13
C VAL A 473 3.70 14.12 -1.55
N PHE A 474 3.29 12.87 -1.46
CA PHE A 474 4.23 11.78 -1.22
C PHE A 474 4.91 11.39 -2.52
N GLU A 475 6.24 11.41 -2.51
CA GLU A 475 7.09 10.83 -3.55
C GLU A 475 7.59 9.47 -3.09
N VAL A 476 7.06 8.44 -3.73
CA VAL A 476 7.18 7.06 -3.29
C VAL A 476 8.14 6.34 -4.22
N LEU A 477 9.26 5.85 -3.69
CA LEU A 477 10.18 5.03 -4.45
C LEU A 477 9.79 3.55 -4.30
N GLN A 478 9.34 2.93 -5.39
CA GLN A 478 9.10 1.49 -5.41
C GLN A 478 10.43 0.72 -5.44
N GLY A 479 10.53 -0.31 -4.62
CA GLY A 479 11.71 -1.16 -4.52
C GLY A 479 11.59 -2.47 -5.30
N MET A 480 12.59 -3.34 -5.18
CA MET A 480 12.58 -4.70 -5.73
C MET A 480 11.37 -5.52 -5.24
N ILE A 481 11.05 -5.37 -3.95
CA ILE A 481 10.00 -6.11 -3.25
C ILE A 481 8.76 -5.25 -3.02
N ASN A 482 8.95 -4.01 -2.55
CA ASN A 482 7.88 -3.10 -2.15
C ASN A 482 7.31 -2.37 -3.38
N ARG A 483 6.39 -3.05 -4.08
CA ARG A 483 5.71 -2.56 -5.29
C ARG A 483 4.20 -2.53 -5.10
N GLY A 484 3.56 -1.53 -5.68
CA GLY A 484 2.11 -1.48 -5.83
C GLY A 484 1.66 -2.27 -7.06
N ALA A 485 0.36 -2.50 -7.18
CA ALA A 485 -0.25 -3.14 -8.35
C ALA A 485 -0.67 -2.09 -9.38
N ASP A 486 -0.15 -2.20 -10.61
CA ASP A 486 -0.73 -1.50 -11.75
C ASP A 486 -2.09 -2.15 -12.09
N ILE A 487 -3.17 -1.42 -11.78
CA ILE A 487 -4.55 -1.85 -12.00
C ILE A 487 -5.23 -1.08 -13.15
N THR A 488 -4.45 -0.32 -13.93
CA THR A 488 -4.92 0.50 -15.06
C THR A 488 -5.80 -0.30 -16.02
N PHE A 489 -5.44 -1.57 -16.26
CA PHE A 489 -6.14 -2.44 -17.21
C PHE A 489 -7.56 -2.85 -16.75
N LEU A 490 -7.88 -2.76 -15.45
CA LEU A 490 -9.22 -3.01 -14.89
C LEU A 490 -9.96 -1.73 -14.52
N SER A 491 -9.25 -0.60 -14.47
CA SER A 491 -9.77 0.66 -13.93
C SER A 491 -11.01 1.17 -14.66
N MET A 492 -11.93 1.79 -13.91
CA MET A 492 -13.01 2.62 -14.46
C MET A 492 -12.48 3.92 -15.06
N TYR A 493 -11.29 4.37 -14.62
CA TYR A 493 -10.60 5.56 -15.10
C TYR A 493 -9.15 5.26 -15.53
N PRO A 494 -8.93 4.51 -16.63
CA PRO A 494 -7.58 4.09 -17.04
C PRO A 494 -6.59 5.23 -17.29
N HIS A 495 -7.09 6.44 -17.57
CA HIS A 495 -6.26 7.61 -17.79
C HIS A 495 -5.54 8.11 -16.53
N GLU A 496 -5.96 7.67 -15.33
CA GLU A 496 -5.31 8.01 -14.06
C GLU A 496 -4.02 7.19 -13.80
N GLN A 497 -3.78 6.13 -14.58
CA GLN A 497 -2.62 5.22 -14.48
C GLN A 497 -2.33 4.81 -13.03
N GLU A 498 -3.36 4.27 -12.38
CA GLU A 498 -3.34 3.99 -10.96
C GLU A 498 -2.41 2.81 -10.61
N VAL A 499 -1.47 3.07 -9.71
CA VAL A 499 -0.69 2.06 -8.99
C VAL A 499 -1.18 2.00 -7.56
N LEU A 500 -1.77 0.87 -7.18
CA LEU A 500 -2.46 0.69 -5.91
C LEU A 500 -1.62 -0.14 -4.93
N PHE A 501 -1.42 0.37 -3.72
CA PHE A 501 -0.82 -0.41 -2.63
C PHE A 501 -1.89 -0.99 -1.72
N ALA A 502 -1.58 -2.16 -1.17
CA ALA A 502 -2.40 -2.86 -0.21
C ALA A 502 -2.62 -2.03 1.07
N PRO A 503 -3.66 -2.33 1.86
CA PRO A 503 -3.86 -1.72 3.17
C PRO A 503 -2.66 -2.00 4.06
N LEU A 504 -2.48 -1.18 5.08
CA LEU A 504 -1.38 -1.31 6.03
C LEU A 504 -0.02 -1.11 5.35
N THR A 505 0.06 -0.17 4.41
CA THR A 505 1.35 0.20 3.82
C THR A 505 2.11 1.09 4.78
N GLY A 506 3.33 0.68 5.16
CA GLY A 506 4.22 1.47 5.98
C GLY A 506 4.92 2.55 5.17
N LEU A 507 4.90 3.78 5.70
CA LEU A 507 5.53 4.96 5.13
C LEU A 507 6.66 5.41 6.06
N GLU A 508 7.87 5.50 5.53
CA GLU A 508 9.04 6.04 6.24
C GLU A 508 9.52 7.31 5.57
N VAL A 509 9.65 8.41 6.31
CA VAL A 509 10.09 9.71 5.78
C VAL A 509 11.62 9.75 5.66
N HIS A 510 12.09 9.84 4.42
CA HIS A 510 13.50 10.10 4.12
C HIS A 510 13.82 11.60 4.11
N SER A 511 13.07 12.38 3.34
CA SER A 511 13.30 13.83 3.21
C SER A 511 12.01 14.60 2.99
N MET A 512 11.99 15.87 3.38
CA MET A 512 10.89 16.80 3.13
C MET A 512 11.44 18.05 2.46
N ARG A 513 10.70 18.56 1.48
CA ARG A 513 10.98 19.83 0.81
C ARG A 513 9.68 20.53 0.44
N VAL A 514 9.74 21.80 0.09
CA VAL A 514 8.57 22.56 -0.35
C VAL A 514 8.78 22.95 -1.81
N GLU A 515 7.77 22.71 -2.63
CA GLU A 515 7.72 23.13 -4.03
C GLU A 515 6.37 23.80 -4.27
N ASP A 516 6.35 25.04 -4.77
CA ASP A 516 5.12 25.78 -5.09
C ASP A 516 4.07 25.77 -3.95
N ALA A 517 4.54 25.95 -2.70
CA ALA A 517 3.77 25.87 -1.46
C ALA A 517 3.20 24.48 -1.07
N VAL A 518 3.52 23.44 -1.85
CA VAL A 518 3.21 22.04 -1.55
C VAL A 518 4.35 21.40 -0.77
N LEU A 519 4.03 20.71 0.32
CA LEU A 519 4.99 19.90 1.06
C LEU A 519 5.24 18.59 0.31
N VAL A 520 6.41 18.43 -0.29
CA VAL A 520 6.83 17.21 -0.95
C VAL A 520 7.62 16.34 0.02
N VAL A 521 7.11 15.14 0.30
CA VAL A 521 7.68 14.20 1.25
C VAL A 521 8.16 12.96 0.51
N SER A 522 9.47 12.76 0.47
CA SER A 522 10.05 11.54 -0.05
C SER A 522 9.94 10.44 0.99
N VAL A 523 9.31 9.33 0.61
CA VAL A 523 9.05 8.20 1.50
C VAL A 523 9.56 6.89 0.94
N GLY A 524 10.13 6.08 1.84
CA GLY A 524 10.34 4.65 1.65
C GLY A 524 9.07 3.90 2.02
N LEU A 525 8.84 2.75 1.38
CA LEU A 525 7.70 1.90 1.64
C LEU A 525 8.09 0.55 2.21
N SER A 526 7.21 0.04 3.08
CA SER A 526 7.15 -1.37 3.46
C SER A 526 5.74 -1.90 3.21
N ILE A 527 5.62 -2.95 2.41
CA ILE A 527 4.36 -3.69 2.25
C ILE A 527 4.35 -4.90 3.19
N ASN A 528 3.16 -5.36 3.57
CA ASN A 528 3.06 -6.57 4.36
C ASN A 528 3.32 -7.80 3.47
N LEU A 529 4.52 -8.39 3.57
CA LEU A 529 4.90 -9.59 2.81
C LEU A 529 4.19 -10.87 3.27
N THR A 530 3.54 -10.84 4.43
CA THR A 530 2.70 -11.95 4.91
C THR A 530 1.24 -11.78 4.47
N ALA A 531 0.90 -10.72 3.73
CA ALA A 531 -0.41 -10.58 3.11
C ALA A 531 -0.66 -11.75 2.16
N LEU A 532 -1.73 -12.49 2.42
CA LEU A 532 -2.09 -13.70 1.70
C LEU A 532 -3.05 -13.38 0.55
N THR A 533 -3.01 -14.21 -0.49
CA THR A 533 -4.07 -14.21 -1.51
C THR A 533 -5.37 -14.72 -0.92
N ILE A 534 -6.51 -14.38 -1.52
CA ILE A 534 -7.83 -14.75 -1.00
C ILE A 534 -7.99 -16.27 -0.90
N GLU A 535 -7.45 -17.03 -1.86
CA GLU A 535 -7.46 -18.49 -1.82
C GLU A 535 -6.58 -19.04 -0.69
N GLN A 536 -5.48 -18.37 -0.36
CA GLN A 536 -4.63 -18.74 0.76
C GLN A 536 -5.31 -18.44 2.10
N VAL A 537 -6.04 -17.32 2.22
CA VAL A 537 -6.79 -16.99 3.44
C VAL A 537 -7.92 -18.02 3.67
N ILE A 538 -8.71 -18.30 2.64
CA ILE A 538 -9.78 -19.32 2.68
C ILE A 538 -9.20 -20.73 2.88
N GLY A 539 -8.03 -21.00 2.30
CA GLY A 539 -7.32 -22.28 2.40
C GLY A 539 -6.64 -22.55 3.73
N LYS A 540 -6.56 -21.57 4.66
CA LYS A 540 -5.79 -21.70 5.90
C LYS A 540 -6.16 -22.93 6.71
N ARG A 541 -7.45 -23.17 6.94
CA ARG A 541 -7.90 -24.30 7.76
C ARG A 541 -7.60 -25.64 7.12
N ARG A 542 -7.86 -25.78 5.81
CA ARG A 542 -7.46 -27.00 5.07
C ARG A 542 -5.94 -27.21 5.08
N LYS A 543 -5.16 -26.13 4.94
CA LYS A 543 -3.70 -26.19 5.05
C LYS A 543 -3.26 -26.64 6.45
N LEU A 544 -3.83 -26.08 7.51
CA LEU A 544 -3.54 -26.50 8.89
C LEU A 544 -3.84 -27.99 9.11
N LEU A 545 -4.95 -28.49 8.57
CA LEU A 545 -5.26 -29.92 8.60
C LEU A 545 -4.21 -30.74 7.83
N GLY A 546 -3.77 -30.25 6.66
CA GLY A 546 -2.72 -30.89 5.86
C GLY A 546 -1.38 -30.95 6.58
N ASP A 547 -0.95 -29.83 7.17
CA ASP A 547 0.29 -29.73 7.95
C ASP A 547 0.22 -30.64 9.19
N MET A 548 -0.94 -30.71 9.85
CA MET A 548 -1.20 -31.64 10.96
C MET A 548 -1.15 -33.10 10.51
N ALA A 549 -1.78 -33.44 9.39
CA ALA A 549 -1.75 -34.79 8.81
C ALA A 549 -0.31 -35.22 8.47
N ALA A 550 0.48 -34.34 7.86
CA ALA A 550 1.88 -34.59 7.55
C ALA A 550 2.71 -34.81 8.83
N GLY A 551 2.52 -33.97 9.86
CA GLY A 551 3.18 -34.11 11.15
C GLY A 551 2.83 -35.43 11.85
N VAL A 552 1.55 -35.82 11.81
CA VAL A 552 1.07 -37.10 12.34
C VAL A 552 1.70 -38.29 11.61
N CYS A 553 1.80 -38.24 10.28
CA CYS A 553 2.46 -39.30 9.49
C CYS A 553 3.94 -39.44 9.85
N LEU A 554 4.66 -38.33 10.06
CA LEU A 554 6.05 -38.35 10.52
C LEU A 554 6.18 -38.95 11.93
N GLU A 555 5.26 -38.63 12.84
CA GLU A 555 5.24 -39.20 14.19
C GLU A 555 5.01 -40.71 14.17
N VAL A 556 4.03 -41.19 13.38
CA VAL A 556 3.75 -42.63 13.21
C VAL A 556 4.95 -43.35 12.60
N ARG A 557 5.57 -42.76 11.56
CA ARG A 557 6.79 -43.30 10.95
C ARG A 557 7.92 -43.46 11.97
N GLY A 558 8.13 -42.47 12.83
CA GLY A 558 9.16 -42.50 13.87
C GLY A 558 8.89 -43.53 14.96
N LYS A 559 7.64 -43.59 15.46
CA LYS A 559 7.26 -44.47 16.58
C LYS A 559 7.26 -45.96 16.22
N LEU A 560 6.92 -46.32 15.00
CA LEU A 560 6.86 -47.73 14.55
C LEU A 560 8.19 -48.26 13.99
N GLY A 561 9.25 -47.46 14.05
CA GLY A 561 10.60 -47.85 13.58
C GLY A 561 10.71 -48.02 12.07
N SER A 562 11.90 -48.38 11.59
CA SER A 562 12.24 -48.42 10.16
C SER A 562 11.56 -49.55 9.38
N ALA A 563 11.20 -50.65 10.03
CA ALA A 563 10.61 -51.81 9.38
C ALA A 563 9.15 -51.61 8.96
N ILE A 564 8.34 -50.98 9.81
CA ILE A 564 6.88 -50.88 9.64
C ILE A 564 6.43 -49.42 9.45
N GLY A 565 7.13 -48.48 10.11
CA GLY A 565 6.77 -47.06 10.11
C GLY A 565 6.56 -46.42 8.74
N PRO A 566 7.42 -46.64 7.72
CA PRO A 566 7.21 -46.07 6.40
C PRO A 566 5.88 -46.50 5.76
N LEU A 567 5.55 -47.80 5.81
CA LEU A 567 4.33 -48.33 5.22
C LEU A 567 3.08 -47.86 5.98
N SER A 568 3.12 -47.88 7.32
CA SER A 568 2.02 -47.35 8.13
C SER A 568 1.77 -45.86 7.89
N ALA A 569 2.83 -45.06 7.73
CA ALA A 569 2.69 -43.64 7.42
C ALA A 569 2.09 -43.41 6.02
N THR A 570 2.46 -44.20 5.01
CA THR A 570 1.85 -44.12 3.67
C THR A 570 0.37 -44.51 3.68
N LEU A 571 0.01 -45.56 4.41
CA LEU A 571 -1.39 -45.98 4.56
C LEU A 571 -2.22 -44.92 5.30
N LEU A 572 -1.66 -44.35 6.37
CA LEU A 572 -2.28 -43.28 7.13
C LEU A 572 -2.47 -42.02 6.28
N ASP A 573 -1.46 -41.59 5.53
CA ASP A 573 -1.61 -40.43 4.63
C ASP A 573 -2.76 -40.65 3.64
N ARG A 574 -2.84 -41.84 3.02
CA ARG A 574 -3.95 -42.18 2.11
C ARG A 574 -5.32 -42.13 2.80
N GLU A 575 -5.42 -42.62 4.03
CA GLU A 575 -6.66 -42.54 4.83
C GLU A 575 -7.03 -41.09 5.16
N LEU A 576 -6.04 -40.28 5.59
CA LEU A 576 -6.23 -38.87 5.90
C LEU A 576 -6.67 -38.06 4.66
N GLN A 577 -6.11 -38.35 3.48
CA GLN A 577 -6.56 -37.77 2.22
C GLN A 577 -8.03 -38.13 1.90
N ALA A 578 -8.43 -39.38 2.17
CA ALA A 578 -9.78 -39.86 1.85
C ALA A 578 -10.84 -39.42 2.86
N VAL A 579 -10.47 -39.12 4.10
CA VAL A 579 -11.42 -38.84 5.19
C VAL A 579 -11.31 -37.41 5.69
N ALA A 580 -10.13 -36.98 6.13
CA ALA A 580 -9.92 -35.71 6.80
C ALA A 580 -9.68 -34.54 5.84
N LEU A 581 -9.06 -34.79 4.67
CA LEU A 581 -8.62 -33.76 3.71
C LEU A 581 -9.35 -33.79 2.35
N LYS A 582 -10.41 -34.61 2.24
CA LYS A 582 -11.11 -34.90 0.99
C LYS A 582 -11.90 -33.72 0.41
N GLU A 583 -12.35 -32.80 1.27
CA GLU A 583 -13.26 -31.72 0.87
C GLU A 583 -12.49 -30.51 0.33
N SER A 584 -13.22 -29.59 -0.29
CA SER A 584 -12.66 -28.30 -0.71
C SER A 584 -12.29 -27.42 0.49
N PRO A 585 -11.39 -26.43 0.33
CA PRO A 585 -11.07 -25.45 1.38
C PRO A 585 -12.30 -24.88 2.10
N ASP A 586 -13.33 -24.52 1.35
CA ASP A 586 -14.54 -23.86 1.85
C ASP A 586 -15.28 -24.67 2.91
N TYR A 587 -15.30 -26.00 2.75
CA TYR A 587 -15.95 -26.91 3.70
C TYR A 587 -15.37 -26.77 5.11
N TYR A 588 -14.06 -26.57 5.21
CA TYR A 588 -13.33 -26.51 6.48
C TYR A 588 -13.41 -25.14 7.16
N ASN A 589 -14.02 -24.14 6.52
CA ASN A 589 -14.20 -22.83 7.13
C ASN A 589 -15.40 -22.75 8.08
N GLU A 590 -16.25 -23.78 8.08
CA GLU A 590 -17.23 -24.02 9.13
C GLU A 590 -16.57 -24.66 10.36
N ASP A 591 -16.74 -24.07 11.55
CA ASP A 591 -16.12 -24.55 12.80
C ASP A 591 -16.46 -26.01 13.11
N THR A 592 -17.71 -26.40 12.89
CA THR A 592 -18.19 -27.78 13.09
C THR A 592 -17.47 -28.77 12.17
N ASN A 593 -17.30 -28.41 10.90
CA ASN A 593 -16.64 -29.26 9.91
C ASN A 593 -15.14 -29.36 10.17
N PHE A 594 -14.50 -28.23 10.51
CA PHE A 594 -13.10 -28.19 10.88
C PHE A 594 -12.81 -29.08 12.08
N LYS A 595 -13.60 -28.92 13.16
CA LYS A 595 -13.47 -29.73 14.38
C LYS A 595 -13.60 -31.22 14.06
N LYS A 596 -14.62 -31.60 13.28
CA LYS A 596 -14.82 -32.99 12.85
C LYS A 596 -13.61 -33.55 12.08
N ALA A 597 -13.00 -32.74 11.21
CA ALA A 597 -11.81 -33.13 10.46
C ALA A 597 -10.59 -33.28 11.39
N VAL A 598 -10.39 -32.37 12.34
CA VAL A 598 -9.32 -32.47 13.37
C VAL A 598 -9.46 -33.75 14.18
N ASP A 599 -10.67 -34.03 14.68
CA ASP A 599 -10.96 -35.24 15.44
C ASP A 599 -10.71 -36.50 14.59
N GLY A 600 -11.05 -36.47 13.30
CA GLY A 600 -10.75 -37.53 12.34
C GLY A 600 -9.25 -37.80 12.17
N VAL A 601 -8.41 -36.76 12.07
CA VAL A 601 -6.95 -36.92 11.99
C VAL A 601 -6.39 -37.57 13.26
N LEU A 602 -6.86 -37.15 14.44
CA LEU A 602 -6.42 -37.71 15.71
C LEU A 602 -6.87 -39.16 15.90
N ALA A 603 -8.09 -39.50 15.47
CA ALA A 603 -8.59 -40.88 15.50
C ALA A 603 -7.78 -41.79 14.57
N ALA A 604 -7.53 -41.37 13.33
CA ALA A 604 -6.73 -42.14 12.36
C ALA A 604 -5.29 -42.36 12.87
N LYS A 605 -4.69 -41.36 13.52
CA LYS A 605 -3.41 -41.52 14.22
C LYS A 605 -3.43 -42.64 15.26
N GLN A 606 -4.45 -42.64 16.13
CA GLN A 606 -4.56 -43.66 17.18
C GLN A 606 -4.66 -45.05 16.57
N VAL A 607 -5.49 -45.21 15.53
CA VAL A 607 -5.64 -46.47 14.79
C VAL A 607 -4.34 -46.91 14.13
N ALA A 608 -3.58 -46.00 13.53
CA ALA A 608 -2.29 -46.33 12.91
C ALA A 608 -1.24 -46.77 13.95
N LEU A 609 -1.20 -46.15 15.12
CA LEU A 609 -0.28 -46.52 16.20
C LEU A 609 -0.69 -47.83 16.89
N SER A 610 -1.98 -48.09 17.07
CA SER A 610 -2.48 -49.31 17.72
C SER A 610 -2.51 -50.50 16.77
N GLY A 611 -2.83 -50.27 15.49
CA GLY A 611 -3.02 -51.30 14.47
C GLY A 611 -1.78 -51.62 13.64
N GLY A 612 -0.74 -50.77 13.66
CA GLY A 612 0.49 -50.97 12.90
C GLY A 612 1.28 -52.24 13.27
N GLY A 613 1.08 -52.78 14.48
CA GLY A 613 1.68 -54.05 14.89
C GLY A 613 0.90 -55.30 14.43
N GLU A 614 -0.43 -55.21 14.31
CA GLU A 614 -1.29 -56.38 14.07
C GLU A 614 -1.81 -56.48 12.62
N ARG A 615 -2.08 -55.36 11.93
CA ARG A 615 -2.60 -55.38 10.54
C ARG A 615 -1.55 -55.65 9.47
N LEU A 616 -0.26 -55.60 9.82
CA LEU A 616 0.87 -55.80 8.91
C LEU A 616 1.67 -57.07 9.23
N ALA A 617 1.28 -57.80 10.28
CA ALA A 617 1.77 -59.15 10.59
C ALA A 617 0.94 -60.26 9.90
N LEU A 618 -0.15 -59.87 9.24
CA LEU A 618 -0.94 -60.65 8.26
C LEU A 618 -0.61 -60.15 6.86
#